data_AF-A0A8P4G6E0-F1
#
_entry.id   AF-A0A8P4G6E0-F1
#
_cell.length_a   1.000
_cell.length_b   1.000
_cell.length_c   1.000
_cell.angle_alpha   90.00
_cell.angle_beta   90.00
_cell.angle_gamma   90.00
#
_symmetry.space_group_name_H-M   'P 1'
#
loop_
_entity.id
_entity.type
_entity.pdbx_description
1 polymer ?
#
loop_
_entity_poly.entity_id
_entity_poly.type
_entity_poly.pdbx_seq_one_letter_code
_entity_poly.pdbx_strand_id
1 'polypeptide(L)'
;MSILNHVRDIHNHEDPVFPQCLHPTRTSRDKSKWLTTGTPAFCRMEKVLSNKRVLKDVGKLSPHYQTSSLESFHSVILRFAPKNVVFPFLGMLCRLYLAALHFNENADRPQATTSAGEPLFRLHFPKWKKGECTAKPVKQPTFHYVDEILDLVFEKVFPDPGPYTDEVLKISIPEDLTAQFERPDKKEVIDHYVTRFSQGPV
;
A
#
# COMPACT_ATOMS: atom_id res chain seq x y z
N MET A 1 10.04 -29.05 -2.50
CA MET A 1 10.27 -27.59 -2.33
C MET A 1 11.01 -27.05 -3.53
N SER A 2 10.38 -26.18 -4.33
CA SER A 2 10.93 -25.60 -5.57
C SER A 2 12.29 -24.94 -5.39
N ILE A 3 12.51 -24.23 -4.28
CA ILE A 3 13.80 -23.57 -3.98
C ILE A 3 14.97 -24.56 -3.83
N LEU A 4 14.74 -25.73 -3.24
CA LEU A 4 15.78 -26.77 -3.10
C LEU A 4 16.12 -27.40 -4.45
N ASN A 5 15.17 -27.42 -5.39
CA ASN A 5 15.41 -27.85 -6.76
C ASN A 5 16.19 -26.75 -7.51
N HIS A 6 15.78 -25.49 -7.37
CA HIS A 6 16.41 -24.35 -8.03
C HIS A 6 17.91 -24.20 -7.72
N VAL A 7 18.32 -24.34 -6.44
CA VAL A 7 19.75 -24.26 -6.06
C VAL A 7 20.62 -25.41 -6.60
N ARG A 8 19.99 -26.45 -7.15
CA ARG A 8 20.63 -27.61 -7.79
C ARG A 8 20.54 -27.58 -9.32
N ASP A 9 20.13 -26.45 -9.89
CA ASP A 9 19.85 -26.31 -11.33
C ASP A 9 18.67 -27.17 -11.84
N ILE A 10 17.77 -27.58 -10.94
CA ILE A 10 16.55 -28.31 -11.29
C ILE A 10 15.40 -27.30 -11.34
N HIS A 11 15.03 -26.87 -12.53
CA HIS A 11 14.01 -25.82 -12.73
C HIS A 11 12.59 -26.34 -12.95
N ASN A 12 12.44 -27.66 -13.12
CA ASN A 12 11.14 -28.33 -13.19
C ASN A 12 10.78 -28.89 -11.82
N HIS A 13 9.52 -28.79 -11.44
CA HIS A 13 9.04 -29.11 -10.11
C HIS A 13 7.77 -29.98 -10.20
N GLU A 14 7.61 -30.87 -9.23
CA GLU A 14 6.42 -31.73 -9.10
C GLU A 14 5.21 -30.98 -8.55
N ASP A 15 5.38 -29.73 -8.11
CA ASP A 15 4.32 -28.91 -7.55
C ASP A 15 3.44 -28.33 -8.66
N PRO A 16 2.13 -28.66 -8.72
CA PRO A 16 1.24 -28.16 -9.76
C PRO A 16 1.01 -26.63 -9.68
N VAL A 17 1.21 -26.01 -8.51
CA VAL A 17 1.05 -24.56 -8.31
C VAL A 17 2.28 -23.79 -8.81
N PHE A 18 3.45 -24.42 -8.80
CA PHE A 18 4.71 -23.84 -9.28
C PHE A 18 5.53 -24.89 -10.04
N PRO A 19 5.12 -25.27 -11.27
CA PRO A 19 5.72 -26.38 -12.00
C PRO A 19 7.10 -26.04 -12.59
N GLN A 20 7.41 -24.75 -12.79
CA GLN A 20 8.69 -24.30 -13.32
C GLN A 20 9.10 -22.92 -12.76
N CYS A 21 10.41 -22.66 -12.70
CA CYS A 21 10.95 -21.35 -12.33
C CYS A 21 10.55 -20.22 -13.32
N LEU A 22 10.24 -19.03 -12.80
CA LEU A 22 9.78 -17.85 -13.56
C LEU A 22 10.93 -17.03 -14.19
N HIS A 23 11.89 -17.70 -14.81
CA HIS A 23 12.93 -17.04 -15.59
C HIS A 23 13.43 -17.97 -16.70
N PRO A 24 14.02 -17.42 -17.78
CA PRO A 24 14.69 -18.25 -18.77
C PRO A 24 15.76 -19.13 -18.12
N THR A 25 15.85 -20.40 -18.52
CA THR A 25 16.88 -21.32 -18.02
C THR A 25 18.25 -20.79 -18.43
N ARG A 26 19.05 -20.37 -17.45
CA ARG A 26 20.41 -19.90 -17.69
C ARG A 26 21.34 -21.10 -17.78
N THR A 27 21.81 -21.43 -18.97
CA THR A 27 22.82 -22.46 -19.18
C THR A 27 24.19 -21.95 -18.73
N SER A 28 24.58 -22.28 -17.50
CA SER A 28 25.95 -22.08 -17.03
C SER A 28 26.80 -23.30 -17.37
N ARG A 29 27.93 -23.10 -18.06
CA ARG A 29 28.94 -24.17 -18.26
C ARG A 29 29.68 -24.52 -16.97
N ASP A 30 29.66 -23.60 -16.01
CA ASP A 30 30.30 -23.76 -14.71
C ASP A 30 29.34 -24.44 -13.74
N LYS A 31 29.60 -25.73 -13.49
CA LYS A 31 28.85 -26.58 -12.55
C LYS A 31 29.16 -26.27 -11.08
N SER A 32 30.22 -25.52 -10.79
CA SER A 32 30.58 -25.15 -9.41
C SER A 32 29.60 -24.15 -8.77
N LYS A 33 28.77 -23.50 -9.59
CA LYS A 33 27.75 -22.54 -9.16
C LYS A 33 26.53 -23.19 -8.50
N TRP A 34 26.36 -24.50 -8.65
CA TRP A 34 25.20 -25.22 -8.17
C TRP A 34 25.57 -26.14 -7.02
N LEU A 35 24.65 -26.29 -6.07
CA LEU A 35 24.88 -27.17 -4.92
C LEU A 35 24.63 -28.62 -5.31
N THR A 36 25.52 -29.51 -4.86
CA THR A 36 25.35 -30.96 -5.02
C THR A 36 24.61 -31.54 -3.82
N THR A 37 23.69 -32.46 -4.07
CA THR A 37 22.99 -33.22 -3.03
C THR A 37 23.96 -33.97 -2.13
N GLY A 38 23.64 -34.05 -0.83
CA GLY A 38 24.46 -34.76 0.16
C GLY A 38 25.73 -34.02 0.59
N THR A 39 26.05 -32.87 0.00
CA THR A 39 27.14 -32.03 0.52
C THR A 39 26.76 -31.40 1.85
N PRO A 40 27.72 -31.13 2.76
CA PRO A 40 27.42 -30.47 4.04
C PRO A 40 26.71 -29.12 3.88
N ALA A 41 27.03 -28.38 2.82
CA ALA A 41 26.38 -27.11 2.50
C ALA A 41 24.90 -27.30 2.13
N PHE A 42 24.60 -28.25 1.24
CA PHE A 42 23.23 -28.57 0.85
C PHE A 42 22.40 -29.07 2.04
N CYS A 43 22.92 -30.03 2.82
CA CYS A 43 22.20 -30.58 3.96
C CYS A 43 21.87 -29.53 5.04
N ARG A 44 22.79 -28.58 5.28
CA ARG A 44 22.53 -27.46 6.20
C ARG A 44 21.42 -26.55 5.67
N MET A 45 21.46 -26.21 4.38
CA MET A 45 20.43 -25.39 3.73
C MET A 45 19.06 -26.09 3.75
N GLU A 46 19.01 -27.37 3.37
CA GLU A 46 17.80 -28.19 3.41
C GLU A 46 17.19 -28.23 4.81
N LYS A 47 18.01 -28.41 5.85
CA LYS A 47 17.53 -28.40 7.25
C LYS A 47 16.91 -27.06 7.66
N VAL A 48 17.46 -25.95 7.18
CA VAL A 48 16.93 -24.61 7.45
C VAL A 48 15.62 -24.37 6.69
N LEU A 49 15.61 -24.65 5.39
CA LEU A 49 14.46 -24.38 4.52
C LEU A 49 13.28 -25.32 4.77
N SER A 50 13.53 -26.53 5.25
CA SER A 50 12.48 -27.50 5.63
C SER A 50 12.02 -27.34 7.09
N ASN A 51 12.53 -26.35 7.82
CA ASN A 51 12.11 -26.09 9.20
C ASN A 51 10.64 -25.65 9.26
N LYS A 52 9.83 -26.29 10.13
CA LYS A 52 8.40 -25.98 10.28
C LYS A 52 8.11 -24.50 10.56
N ARG A 53 8.97 -23.80 11.31
CA ARG A 53 8.80 -22.35 11.56
C ARG A 53 9.02 -21.55 10.29
N VAL A 54 10.07 -21.86 9.53
CA VAL A 54 10.36 -21.22 8.24
C VAL A 54 9.22 -21.44 7.27
N LEU A 55 8.71 -22.68 7.13
CA LEU A 55 7.58 -22.96 6.25
C LEU A 55 6.31 -22.22 6.68
N LYS A 56 6.04 -22.11 7.99
CA LYS A 56 4.92 -21.33 8.53
C LYS A 56 5.08 -19.83 8.21
N ASP A 57 6.28 -19.30 8.30
CA ASP A 57 6.55 -17.89 8.01
C ASP A 57 6.50 -17.62 6.51
N VAL A 58 7.00 -18.52 5.66
CA VAL A 58 6.84 -18.47 4.20
C VAL A 58 5.36 -18.46 3.80
N GLY A 59 4.52 -19.28 4.43
CA GLY A 59 3.07 -19.26 4.20
C GLY A 59 2.37 -17.96 4.65
N LYS A 60 3.02 -17.14 5.49
CA LYS A 60 2.54 -15.82 5.89
C LYS A 60 3.11 -14.68 5.04
N LEU A 61 4.13 -14.95 4.21
CA LEU A 61 4.62 -13.95 3.29
C LEU A 61 3.49 -13.60 2.33
N SER A 62 3.25 -12.31 2.15
CA SER A 62 2.35 -11.84 1.10
C SER A 62 2.87 -12.38 -0.24
N PRO A 63 2.12 -13.25 -0.93
CA PRO A 63 2.64 -13.97 -2.08
C PRO A 63 2.84 -13.09 -3.31
N HIS A 64 2.39 -11.82 -3.29
CA HIS A 64 2.27 -11.04 -4.53
C HIS A 64 2.84 -9.61 -4.50
N TYR A 65 2.96 -8.89 -3.38
CA TYR A 65 3.47 -7.50 -3.44
C TYR A 65 4.20 -7.02 -2.17
N GLN A 66 5.26 -6.22 -2.36
CA GLN A 66 5.71 -5.26 -1.36
C GLN A 66 4.55 -4.30 -1.07
N THR A 67 4.10 -4.23 0.20
CA THR A 67 3.00 -3.34 0.62
C THR A 67 3.39 -1.87 0.60
N SER A 68 4.64 -1.53 0.28
CA SER A 68 5.18 -0.17 0.27
C SER A 68 4.37 0.80 -0.59
N SER A 69 3.91 0.36 -1.78
CA SER A 69 3.07 1.18 -2.66
C SER A 69 1.68 1.42 -2.04
N LEU A 70 1.07 0.36 -1.48
CA LEU A 70 -0.22 0.44 -0.80
C LEU A 70 -0.15 1.34 0.45
N GLU A 71 0.90 1.22 1.24
CA GLU A 71 1.15 2.07 2.41
C GLU A 71 1.37 3.54 2.02
N SER A 72 2.07 3.76 0.90
CA SER A 72 2.26 5.10 0.34
C SER A 72 0.94 5.70 -0.11
N PHE A 73 0.09 4.93 -0.80
CA PHE A 73 -1.24 5.38 -1.21
C PHE A 73 -2.15 5.70 -0.01
N HIS A 74 -2.15 4.84 1.02
CA HIS A 74 -2.87 5.12 2.26
C HIS A 74 -2.41 6.42 2.93
N SER A 75 -1.10 6.70 2.90
CA SER A 75 -0.56 7.95 3.42
C SER A 75 -1.07 9.17 2.63
N VAL A 76 -1.26 9.05 1.31
CA VAL A 76 -1.87 10.09 0.48
C VAL A 76 -3.35 10.25 0.82
N ILE A 77 -4.12 9.17 0.94
CA ILE A 77 -5.54 9.22 1.36
C ILE A 77 -5.69 10.00 2.65
N LEU A 78 -4.86 9.72 3.67
CA LEU A 78 -4.91 10.40 4.97
C LEU A 78 -4.62 11.90 4.88
N ARG A 79 -3.92 12.36 3.84
CA ARG A 79 -3.66 13.79 3.59
C ARG A 79 -4.87 14.50 2.98
N PHE A 80 -5.61 13.83 2.09
CA PHE A 80 -6.78 14.41 1.42
C PHE A 80 -8.08 14.22 2.21
N ALA A 81 -8.23 13.08 2.88
CA ALA A 81 -9.37 12.74 3.74
C ALA A 81 -8.87 12.26 5.12
N PRO A 82 -8.44 13.20 6.00
CA PRO A 82 -8.00 12.87 7.35
C PRO A 82 -9.11 12.18 8.16
N LYS A 83 -8.76 11.14 8.91
CA LYS A 83 -9.72 10.37 9.74
C LYS A 83 -10.35 11.16 10.88
N ASN A 84 -9.73 12.27 11.28
CA ASN A 84 -10.19 13.12 12.37
C ASN A 84 -11.13 14.24 11.90
N VAL A 85 -11.50 14.26 10.63
CA VAL A 85 -12.44 15.23 10.06
C VAL A 85 -13.63 14.48 9.48
N VAL A 86 -14.83 14.94 9.81
CA VAL A 86 -16.07 14.38 9.27
C VAL A 86 -16.34 15.04 7.93
N PHE A 87 -16.57 14.22 6.91
CA PHE A 87 -16.96 14.66 5.57
C PHE A 87 -18.33 14.06 5.21
N PRO A 88 -19.22 14.83 4.58
CA PRO A 88 -20.36 14.24 3.86
C PRO A 88 -19.84 13.24 2.82
N PHE A 89 -20.66 12.22 2.49
CA PHE A 89 -20.27 11.14 1.59
C PHE A 89 -19.65 11.64 0.27
N LEU A 90 -20.32 12.56 -0.43
CA LEU A 90 -19.82 13.13 -1.68
C LEU A 90 -18.50 13.90 -1.49
N GLY A 91 -18.37 14.64 -0.40
CA GLY A 91 -17.13 15.34 -0.08
C GLY A 91 -15.95 14.39 0.18
N MET A 92 -16.21 13.27 0.85
CA MET A 92 -15.23 12.21 1.05
C MET A 92 -14.86 11.55 -0.29
N LEU A 93 -15.85 11.21 -1.10
CA LEU A 93 -15.66 10.58 -2.41
C LEU A 93 -14.79 11.44 -3.33
N CYS A 94 -15.09 12.74 -3.46
CA CYS A 94 -14.27 13.66 -4.25
C CYS A 94 -12.83 13.75 -3.74
N ARG A 95 -12.62 13.80 -2.42
CA ARG A 95 -11.27 13.81 -1.82
C ARG A 95 -10.50 12.52 -2.09
N LEU A 96 -11.17 11.37 -2.09
CA LEU A 96 -10.57 10.09 -2.45
C LEU A 96 -10.18 10.03 -3.94
N TYR A 97 -11.00 10.58 -4.83
CA TYR A 97 -10.63 10.71 -6.24
C TYR A 97 -9.42 11.62 -6.44
N LEU A 98 -9.37 12.78 -5.76
CA LEU A 98 -8.19 13.64 -5.79
C LEU A 98 -6.94 12.96 -5.23
N ALA A 99 -7.07 12.16 -4.16
CA ALA A 99 -5.98 11.36 -3.63
C ALA A 99 -5.47 10.33 -4.64
N ALA A 100 -6.38 9.67 -5.37
CA ALA A 100 -6.05 8.71 -6.41
C ALA A 100 -5.33 9.38 -7.60
N LEU A 101 -5.84 10.50 -8.09
CA LEU A 101 -5.20 11.27 -9.17
C LEU A 101 -3.80 11.75 -8.75
N HIS A 102 -3.69 12.32 -7.55
CA HIS A 102 -2.40 12.75 -7.01
C HIS A 102 -1.42 11.58 -6.90
N PHE A 103 -1.87 10.42 -6.40
CA PHE A 103 -1.03 9.24 -6.28
C PHE A 103 -0.59 8.70 -7.64
N ASN A 104 -1.51 8.57 -8.59
CA ASN A 104 -1.22 8.06 -9.93
C ASN A 104 -0.18 8.91 -10.65
N GLU A 105 -0.29 10.24 -10.56
CA GLU A 105 0.70 11.14 -11.15
C GLU A 105 2.07 11.03 -10.45
N ASN A 106 2.08 10.77 -9.14
CA ASN A 106 3.29 10.86 -8.33
C ASN A 106 3.93 9.52 -7.95
N ALA A 107 3.33 8.37 -8.25
CA ALA A 107 3.79 7.05 -7.81
C ALA A 107 5.19 6.70 -8.38
N ASP A 108 5.35 6.86 -9.69
CA ASP A 108 6.57 6.47 -10.43
C ASP A 108 7.46 7.65 -10.81
N ARG A 109 7.26 8.79 -10.15
CA ARG A 109 7.98 10.02 -10.51
C ARG A 109 9.51 9.85 -10.47
N PRO A 110 10.22 10.43 -11.45
CA PRO A 110 11.67 10.31 -11.56
C PRO A 110 12.37 11.04 -10.40
N GLN A 111 13.65 10.73 -10.22
CA GLN A 111 14.50 11.51 -9.32
C GLN A 111 14.63 12.93 -9.87
N ALA A 112 14.51 13.92 -8.99
CA ALA A 112 14.72 15.32 -9.35
C ALA A 112 16.20 15.55 -9.71
N THR A 113 16.43 16.39 -10.70
CA THR A 113 17.77 16.76 -11.17
C THR A 113 18.01 18.26 -10.96
N THR A 114 19.29 18.65 -10.90
CA THR A 114 19.69 20.06 -10.96
C THR A 114 19.50 20.62 -12.37
N SER A 115 19.67 21.92 -12.56
CA SER A 115 19.71 22.55 -13.89
C SER A 115 20.81 21.99 -14.80
N ALA A 116 21.86 21.39 -14.23
CA ALA A 116 22.93 20.71 -14.94
C ALA A 116 22.62 19.22 -15.24
N GLY A 117 21.47 18.71 -14.83
CA GLY A 117 21.07 17.31 -15.02
C GLY A 117 21.52 16.35 -13.90
N GLU A 118 22.19 16.84 -12.86
CA GLU A 118 22.72 15.99 -11.79
C GLU A 118 21.63 15.52 -10.81
N PRO A 119 21.57 14.23 -10.44
CA PRO A 119 20.54 13.68 -9.56
C PRO A 119 20.63 14.24 -8.14
N LEU A 120 19.50 14.73 -7.62
CA LEU A 120 19.40 15.32 -6.28
C LEU A 120 19.22 14.26 -5.20
N PHE A 121 20.01 14.36 -4.13
CA PHE A 121 19.91 13.51 -2.95
C PHE A 121 19.68 14.34 -1.70
N ARG A 122 18.97 13.76 -0.72
CA ARG A 122 18.86 14.28 0.64
C ARG A 122 19.51 13.32 1.62
N LEU A 123 20.13 13.86 2.65
CA LEU A 123 20.63 13.06 3.76
C LEU A 123 19.46 12.60 4.63
N HIS A 124 19.44 11.30 4.94
CA HIS A 124 18.46 10.68 5.81
C HIS A 124 19.18 9.99 6.97
N PHE A 125 18.77 10.30 8.19
CA PHE A 125 19.38 9.78 9.42
C PHE A 125 18.43 8.77 10.08
N PRO A 126 18.52 7.47 9.75
CA PRO A 126 17.65 6.48 10.38
C PRO A 126 18.02 6.32 11.86
N LYS A 127 17.00 6.33 12.74
CA LYS A 127 17.17 6.27 14.20
C LYS A 127 18.06 5.10 14.67
N TRP A 128 17.97 3.94 14.01
CA TRP A 128 18.73 2.74 14.39
C TRP A 128 20.23 2.84 14.10
N LYS A 129 20.66 3.75 13.21
CA LYS A 129 22.07 3.95 12.85
C LYS A 129 22.82 4.96 13.74
N LYS A 130 22.18 5.46 14.81
CA LYS A 130 22.84 6.27 15.87
C LYS A 130 23.79 7.37 15.36
N GLY A 131 23.35 8.14 14.37
CA GLY A 131 24.11 9.29 13.84
C GLY A 131 24.70 9.09 12.44
N GLU A 132 24.79 7.86 11.93
CA GLU A 132 25.16 7.66 10.52
C GLU A 132 24.00 8.04 9.58
N CYS A 133 24.36 8.60 8.43
CA CYS A 133 23.40 9.02 7.41
C CYS A 133 23.41 8.09 6.19
N THR A 134 22.31 8.14 5.43
CA THR A 134 22.16 7.49 4.13
C THR A 134 21.64 8.52 3.13
N ALA A 135 22.18 8.54 1.92
CA ALA A 135 21.60 9.35 0.84
C ALA A 135 20.27 8.73 0.38
N LYS A 136 19.24 9.55 0.19
CA LYS A 136 17.97 9.16 -0.42
C LYS A 136 17.69 10.04 -1.64
N PRO A 137 17.27 9.48 -2.78
CA PRO A 137 16.84 10.26 -3.94
C PRO A 137 15.75 11.27 -3.55
N VAL A 138 15.89 12.50 -4.04
CA VAL A 138 14.83 13.51 -3.94
C VAL A 138 13.91 13.33 -5.14
N LYS A 139 12.61 13.26 -4.89
CA LYS A 139 11.57 13.17 -5.92
C LYS A 139 10.62 14.34 -5.74
N GLN A 140 10.57 15.27 -6.68
CA GLN A 140 9.66 16.42 -6.62
C GLN A 140 8.28 16.03 -7.14
N PRO A 141 7.20 16.38 -6.41
CA PRO A 141 5.87 16.09 -6.88
C PRO A 141 5.43 17.06 -7.98
N THR A 142 4.57 16.59 -8.87
CA THR A 142 3.86 17.39 -9.87
C THR A 142 2.36 17.43 -9.53
N PHE A 143 1.65 18.39 -10.12
CA PHE A 143 0.23 18.64 -9.88
C PHE A 143 -0.53 18.91 -11.17
N HIS A 144 -0.12 18.34 -12.29
CA HIS A 144 -0.73 18.58 -13.61
C HIS A 144 -2.21 18.20 -13.63
N TYR A 145 -2.59 17.13 -12.91
CA TYR A 145 -4.00 16.76 -12.73
C TYR A 145 -4.86 17.91 -12.16
N VAL A 146 -4.27 18.82 -11.37
CA VAL A 146 -4.99 19.97 -10.81
C VAL A 146 -5.29 20.97 -11.92
N ASP A 147 -4.29 21.28 -12.75
CA ASP A 147 -4.46 22.19 -13.89
C ASP A 147 -5.52 21.65 -14.85
N GLU A 148 -5.47 20.37 -15.20
CA GLU A 148 -6.46 19.72 -16.07
C GLU A 148 -7.89 19.76 -15.49
N ILE A 149 -8.03 19.55 -14.17
CA ILE A 149 -9.32 19.65 -13.50
C ILE A 149 -9.82 21.10 -13.52
N LEU A 150 -8.95 22.07 -13.22
CA LEU A 150 -9.32 23.48 -13.20
C LEU A 150 -9.76 23.93 -14.59
N ASP A 151 -9.01 23.59 -15.63
CA ASP A 151 -9.36 23.90 -17.02
C ASP A 151 -10.72 23.29 -17.38
N LEU A 152 -10.96 22.02 -17.05
CA LEU A 152 -12.26 21.38 -17.28
C LEU A 152 -13.41 22.07 -16.53
N VAL A 153 -13.16 22.49 -15.29
CA VAL A 153 -14.16 23.22 -14.48
C VAL A 153 -14.49 24.58 -15.12
N PHE A 154 -13.47 25.36 -15.48
CA PHE A 154 -13.67 26.70 -16.03
C PHE A 154 -14.20 26.69 -17.46
N GLU A 155 -13.77 25.75 -18.30
CA GLU A 155 -14.15 25.70 -19.72
C GLU A 155 -15.47 24.98 -19.97
N LYS A 156 -15.86 24.03 -19.10
CA LYS A 156 -17.04 23.18 -19.35
C LYS A 156 -18.09 23.26 -18.25
N VAL A 157 -17.69 23.17 -16.99
CA VAL A 157 -18.64 23.11 -15.87
C VAL A 157 -19.25 24.47 -15.55
N PHE A 158 -18.46 25.54 -15.56
CA PHE A 158 -18.94 26.89 -15.28
C PHE A 158 -19.89 27.44 -16.37
N PRO A 159 -19.63 27.22 -17.67
CA PRO A 159 -20.55 27.65 -18.72
C PRO A 159 -21.88 26.90 -18.70
N ASP A 160 -21.89 25.60 -18.39
CA ASP A 160 -23.10 24.79 -18.29
C ASP A 160 -23.01 23.77 -17.15
N PRO A 161 -23.42 24.15 -15.92
CA PRO A 161 -23.30 23.26 -14.76
C PRO A 161 -24.40 22.21 -14.67
N GLY A 162 -25.48 22.32 -15.46
CA GLY A 162 -26.67 21.48 -15.38
C GLY A 162 -26.35 19.98 -15.54
N PRO A 163 -25.71 19.57 -16.64
CA PRO A 163 -25.37 18.16 -16.88
C PRO A 163 -24.50 17.55 -15.77
N TYR A 164 -23.53 18.31 -15.25
CA TYR A 164 -22.64 17.85 -14.19
C TYR A 164 -23.38 17.69 -12.86
N THR A 165 -24.28 18.61 -12.54
CA THR A 165 -25.11 18.54 -11.34
C THR A 165 -26.04 17.34 -11.40
N ASP A 166 -26.66 17.10 -12.56
CA ASP A 166 -27.54 15.94 -12.78
C ASP A 166 -26.81 14.61 -12.59
N GLU A 167 -25.56 14.50 -13.07
CA GLU A 167 -24.73 13.31 -12.82
C GLU A 167 -24.38 13.13 -11.34
N VAL A 168 -24.06 14.21 -10.61
CA VAL A 168 -23.78 14.14 -9.17
C VAL A 168 -25.02 13.68 -8.40
N LEU A 169 -26.21 14.13 -8.79
CA LEU A 169 -27.48 13.72 -8.16
C LEU A 169 -27.83 12.24 -8.39
N LYS A 170 -27.27 11.60 -9.43
CA LYS A 170 -27.45 10.15 -9.68
C LYS A 170 -26.62 9.28 -8.73
N ILE A 171 -25.65 9.84 -8.02
CA ILE A 171 -24.80 9.08 -7.09
C ILE A 171 -25.64 8.67 -5.87
N SER A 172 -25.81 7.36 -5.67
CA SER A 172 -26.49 6.83 -4.50
C SER A 172 -25.63 7.03 -3.25
N ILE A 173 -26.18 7.77 -2.28
CA ILE A 173 -25.54 7.95 -0.97
C ILE A 173 -25.96 6.77 -0.08
N PRO A 174 -25.01 5.94 0.40
CA PRO A 174 -25.34 4.85 1.30
C PRO A 174 -25.86 5.40 2.63
N GLU A 175 -26.78 4.66 3.25
CA GLU A 175 -27.25 4.98 4.60
C GLU A 175 -26.12 4.89 5.61
N ASP A 176 -26.25 5.64 6.71
CA ASP A 176 -25.33 5.53 7.83
C ASP A 176 -25.32 4.11 8.37
N LEU A 177 -24.15 3.63 8.82
CA LEU A 177 -24.01 2.31 9.46
C LEU A 177 -24.94 2.13 10.67
N THR A 178 -25.41 3.23 11.26
CA THR A 178 -26.35 3.20 12.38
C THR A 178 -27.80 2.91 11.97
N ALA A 179 -28.14 3.04 10.69
CA ALA A 179 -29.51 2.88 10.20
C ALA A 179 -30.04 1.44 10.38
N GLN A 180 -29.14 0.45 10.40
CA GLN A 180 -29.50 -0.96 10.61
C GLN A 180 -29.83 -1.33 12.07
N PHE A 181 -29.67 -0.40 13.01
CA PHE A 181 -29.89 -0.67 14.45
C PHE A 181 -31.12 0.09 14.96
N GLU A 182 -31.88 -0.56 15.86
CA GLU A 182 -32.91 0.13 16.61
C GLU A 182 -32.30 1.22 17.48
N ARG A 183 -32.90 2.41 17.46
CA ARG A 183 -32.44 3.54 18.28
C ARG A 183 -33.01 3.36 19.69
N PRO A 184 -32.16 3.16 20.72
CA PRO A 184 -32.62 3.05 22.09
C PRO A 184 -33.24 4.38 22.57
N ASP A 185 -34.05 4.33 23.62
CA ASP A 185 -34.57 5.54 24.23
C ASP A 185 -33.45 6.42 24.78
N LYS A 186 -33.49 7.71 24.43
CA LYS A 186 -32.41 8.65 24.77
C LYS A 186 -32.26 8.80 26.28
N LYS A 187 -33.36 8.77 27.03
CA LYS A 187 -33.33 8.95 28.48
C LYS A 187 -32.70 7.73 29.15
N GLU A 188 -33.07 6.52 28.72
CA GLU A 188 -32.46 5.27 29.21
C GLU A 188 -30.94 5.23 28.99
N VAL A 189 -30.47 5.66 27.80
CA VAL A 189 -29.02 5.72 27.50
C VAL A 189 -28.29 6.73 28.40
N ILE A 190 -28.90 7.89 28.65
CA ILE A 190 -28.33 8.93 29.52
C ILE A 190 -28.28 8.42 30.97
N ASP A 191 -29.37 7.83 31.47
CA ASP A 191 -29.46 7.32 32.84
C ASP A 191 -28.42 6.22 33.08
N HIS A 192 -28.24 5.30 32.12
CA HIS A 192 -27.18 4.28 32.17
C HIS A 192 -25.76 4.88 32.13
N TYR A 193 -25.53 5.94 31.35
CA TYR A 193 -24.24 6.63 31.32
C TYR A 193 -23.92 7.29 32.66
N VAL A 194 -24.86 8.06 33.23
CA VAL A 194 -24.66 8.77 34.50
C VAL A 194 -24.45 7.79 35.65
N THR A 195 -25.26 6.74 35.74
CA THR A 195 -25.15 5.71 36.80
C THR A 195 -23.84 4.93 36.75
N ARG A 196 -23.25 4.74 35.55
CA ARG A 196 -21.92 4.13 35.39
C ARG A 196 -20.79 4.92 36.04
N PHE A 197 -20.91 6.26 36.12
CA PHE A 197 -19.86 7.13 36.67
C PHE A 197 -20.14 7.64 38.08
N SER A 198 -21.37 7.52 38.59
CA SER A 198 -21.68 7.77 39.99
C SER A 198 -21.28 6.56 40.85
N GLN A 199 -19.99 6.42 41.18
CA GLN A 199 -19.60 5.68 42.37
C GLN A 199 -19.92 6.52 43.62
N GLY A 200 -20.40 5.86 44.68
CA GLY A 200 -21.06 6.44 45.86
C GLY A 200 -20.27 7.49 46.67
N PRO A 201 -20.84 8.00 47.77
CA PRO A 201 -20.32 9.17 48.48
C PRO A 201 -18.90 8.92 49.04
N VAL A 202 -18.07 9.97 48.96
CA VAL A 202 -16.74 10.09 49.58
C VAL A 202 -16.85 10.02 51.10
#